data_AF-A0A1G5JT29-F1
#
_entry.id   AF-A0A1G5JT29-F1
#
_cell.length_a   1.000
_cell.length_b   1.000
_cell.length_c   1.000
_cell.angle_alpha   90.00
_cell.angle_beta   90.00
_cell.angle_gamma   90.00
#
_symmetry.space_group_name_H-M   'P 1'
#
loop_
_entity.id
_entity.type
_entity.pdbx_description
1 polymer ?
#
loop_
_entity_poly.entity_id
_entity_poly.type
_entity_poly.pdbx_seq_one_letter_code
_entity_poly.pdbx_strand_id
1 'polypeptide(L)' 'MAIFTLQELDEQIAAFKQALLAIAANQSYKLGKREFVRADIDEIRKTLVFLDQERSKLLSGAGPKFVTGRIVR' A
#
# COMPACT_ATOMS: atom_id res chain seq x y z
N MET A 1 -16.51 9.33 -0.21
CA MET A 1 -16.76 7.89 0.09
C MET A 1 -15.44 7.17 -0.03
N ALA A 2 -15.12 6.33 0.95
CA ALA A 2 -13.96 5.45 0.84
C ALA A 2 -14.24 4.42 -0.25
N ILE A 3 -13.33 4.31 -1.22
CA ILE A 3 -13.46 3.35 -2.34
C ILE A 3 -13.21 1.91 -1.84
N PHE A 4 -12.41 1.78 -0.79
CA PHE A 4 -12.06 0.50 -0.16
C PHE A 4 -12.42 0.52 1.33
N THR A 5 -12.84 -0.62 1.83
CA THR A 5 -12.96 -0.88 3.27
C THR A 5 -11.59 -1.23 3.87
N LEU A 6 -11.45 -1.11 5.20
CA LEU A 6 -10.21 -1.49 5.89
C LEU A 6 -9.83 -2.95 5.64
N GLN A 7 -10.83 -3.84 5.60
CA GLN A 7 -10.62 -5.27 5.36
C GLN A 7 -10.10 -5.53 3.95
N GLU A 8 -10.69 -4.89 2.93
CA GLU A 8 -10.21 -5.00 1.55
C GLU A 8 -8.79 -4.45 1.37
N LEU A 9 -8.44 -3.37 2.08
CA LEU A 9 -7.06 -2.84 2.06
C LEU A 9 -6.07 -3.83 2.68
N ASP A 10 -6.41 -4.43 3.81
CA ASP A 10 -5.55 -5.43 4.46
C ASP A 10 -5.37 -6.68 3.57
N GLU A 11 -6.43 -7.14 2.90
CA GLU A 11 -6.38 -8.23 1.93
C GLU A 11 -5.48 -7.89 0.73
N GLN A 12 -5.61 -6.70 0.16
CA GLN A 12 -4.75 -6.26 -0.94
C GLN A 12 -3.29 -6.12 -0.51
N ILE A 13 -3.02 -5.53 0.66
CA ILE A 13 -1.66 -5.42 1.21
C ILE A 13 -1.05 -6.81 1.38
N ALA A 14 -1.81 -7.80 1.87
CA ALA A 14 -1.33 -9.17 2.01
C ALA A 14 -0.98 -9.78 0.64
N ALA A 15 -1.83 -9.61 -0.37
CA ALA A 15 -1.59 -10.12 -1.71
C ALA A 15 -0.32 -9.51 -2.36
N PHE A 16 -0.13 -8.19 -2.26
CA PHE A 16 1.05 -7.52 -2.80
C PHE A 16 2.33 -7.85 -2.03
N LYS A 17 2.25 -8.10 -0.72
CA LYS A 17 3.40 -8.62 0.06
C LYS A 17 3.82 -10.02 -0.40
N GLN A 18 2.86 -10.90 -0.64
CA GLN A 18 3.16 -12.24 -1.18
C GLN A 18 3.80 -12.15 -2.57
N ALA A 19 3.28 -11.26 -3.43
CA ALA A 19 3.87 -10.99 -4.74
C ALA A 19 5.34 -10.55 -4.62
N LEU A 20 5.64 -9.63 -3.70
CA LEU A 20 7.02 -9.17 -3.45
C LEU A 20 7.94 -10.30 -3.00
N LEU A 21 7.47 -11.19 -2.12
CA LEU A 21 8.25 -12.32 -1.64
C LEU A 21 8.54 -13.34 -2.75
N ALA A 22 7.53 -13.65 -3.57
CA ALA A 22 7.69 -14.54 -4.72
C ALA A 22 8.71 -13.97 -5.72
N ILE A 23 8.61 -12.68 -6.03
CA ILE A 23 9.51 -11.99 -6.95
C ILE A 23 10.93 -11.90 -6.39
N ALA A 24 11.08 -11.67 -5.09
CA ALA A 24 12.39 -11.68 -4.43
C ALA A 24 13.07 -13.06 -4.54
N ALA A 25 12.29 -14.15 -4.54
CA ALA A 25 12.77 -15.51 -4.77
C ALA A 25 13.02 -15.85 -6.26
N ASN A 26 13.01 -14.85 -7.15
CA ASN A 26 13.11 -14.98 -8.62
C ASN A 26 11.93 -15.70 -9.28
N GLN A 27 10.76 -15.71 -8.65
CA GLN A 27 9.53 -16.26 -9.23
C GLN A 27 8.65 -15.14 -9.80
N SER A 28 7.88 -15.45 -10.84
CA SER A 28 6.81 -14.57 -11.32
C SER A 28 5.55 -14.78 -10.49
N TYR A 29 4.83 -13.71 -10.16
CA TYR A 29 3.59 -13.81 -9.38
C TYR A 29 2.40 -13.31 -10.21
N LYS A 30 1.32 -14.10 -10.29
CA LYS A 30 0.11 -13.74 -11.02
C LYS A 30 -0.98 -13.30 -10.06
N LEU A 31 -1.39 -12.04 -10.16
CA LEU A 31 -2.52 -11.50 -9.43
C LEU A 31 -3.68 -11.28 -10.41
N GLY A 32 -4.64 -12.21 -10.39
CA GLY A 32 -5.77 -12.19 -11.33
C GLY A 32 -5.31 -12.29 -12.79
N LYS A 33 -5.54 -11.23 -13.57
CA LYS A 33 -5.16 -11.16 -14.99
C LYS A 33 -3.76 -10.56 -15.21
N ARG A 34 -3.14 -9.97 -14.18
CA ARG A 34 -1.84 -9.32 -14.30
C ARG A 34 -0.75 -10.24 -13.75
N GLU A 35 0.34 -10.34 -14.49
CA GLU A 35 1.56 -11.02 -14.04
C GLU A 35 2.58 -9.97 -13.63
N PHE A 36 3.23 -10.21 -12.50
CA PHE A 36 4.26 -9.37 -11.93
C PHE A 36 5.61 -10.09 -11.98
N VAL A 37 6.61 -9.36 -12.45
CA VAL A 37 7.97 -9.85 -12.64
C VAL A 37 8.93 -8.94 -11.85
N ARG A 38 10.21 -9.29 -11.81
CA ARG A 38 11.26 -8.54 -11.12
C ARG A 38 11.36 -7.07 -11.53
N ALA A 39 10.99 -6.74 -12.77
CA ALA A 39 10.93 -5.37 -13.27
C ALA A 39 9.84 -4.52 -12.55
N ASP A 40 8.79 -5.16 -12.06
CA ASP A 40 7.62 -4.49 -11.46
C ASP A 40 7.76 -4.28 -9.94
N ILE A 41 8.90 -4.65 -9.34
CA ILE A 41 9.15 -4.51 -7.89
C ILE A 41 8.86 -3.08 -7.40
N ASP A 42 9.32 -2.09 -8.15
CA ASP A 42 9.13 -0.69 -7.78
C ASP A 42 7.66 -0.28 -7.88
N GLU A 43 6.91 -0.82 -8.84
CA GLU A 43 5.47 -0.56 -8.95
C GLU A 43 4.71 -1.22 -7.78
N ILE A 44 5.07 -2.44 -7.40
CA ILE A 44 4.47 -3.13 -6.25
C ILE A 44 4.74 -2.37 -4.95
N ARG A 45 5.97 -1.87 -4.75
CA ARG A 45 6.32 -1.05 -3.59
C ARG A 45 5.52 0.25 -3.56
N LYS A 46 5.38 0.93 -4.70
CA LYS A 46 4.54 2.14 -4.80
C LYS A 46 3.08 1.84 -4.46
N THR A 47 2.54 0.72 -4.97
CA THR A 47 1.18 0.27 -4.68
C THR A 47 1.00 -0.02 -3.19
N LEU A 48 1.95 -0.70 -2.54
CA LEU A 48 1.91 -0.95 -1.10
C LEU A 48 1.93 0.35 -0.27
N VAL A 49 2.77 1.32 -0.64
CA VAL A 49 2.80 2.63 0.02
C VAL A 49 1.46 3.36 -0.14
N PHE A 50 0.86 3.30 -1.33
CA PHE A 50 -0.46 3.86 -1.57
C PHE A 50 -1.53 3.21 -0.68
N LEU A 51 -1.58 1.88 -0.62
CA LEU A 51 -2.55 1.15 0.21
C LEU A 51 -2.38 1.44 1.70
N ASP A 52 -1.14 1.55 2.19
CA ASP A 52 -0.84 1.89 3.58
C ASP A 52 -1.26 3.33 3.93
N GLN A 53 -1.08 4.26 2.99
CA GLN A 53 -1.57 5.64 3.14
C GLN A 53 -3.10 5.70 3.16
N GLU A 54 -3.79 4.96 2.30
CA GLU A 54 -5.26 4.88 2.31
C GLU A 54 -5.77 4.26 3.62
N ARG A 55 -5.12 3.20 4.10
CA ARG A 55 -5.42 2.58 5.40
C ARG A 55 -5.24 3.58 6.54
N SER A 56 -4.12 4.31 6.53
CA SER A 56 -3.83 5.35 7.52
C SER A 56 -4.80 6.54 7.43
N LYS A 57 -5.29 6.91 6.25
CA LYS A 57 -6.33 7.94 6.08
C LYS A 57 -7.67 7.49 6.64
N LEU A 58 -8.04 6.22 6.44
CA LEU A 58 -9.27 5.65 7.03
C LEU A 58 -9.19 5.57 8.56
N LEU A 59 -8.03 5.17 9.09
CA LEU A 59 -7.79 5.12 10.53
C LEU A 59 -7.69 6.53 11.16
N SER A 60 -7.03 7.47 10.49
CA SER A 60 -6.89 8.87 10.95
C SER A 60 -8.07 9.77 10.59
N GLY A 61 -9.09 9.23 9.90
CA GLY A 61 -10.30 9.92 9.46
C GLY A 61 -11.23 10.41 10.59
N ALA A 62 -10.78 10.43 11.84
CA ALA A 62 -11.54 10.90 13.00
C ALA A 62 -10.73 11.81 13.95
N GLY A 63 -9.72 12.55 13.47
CA GLY A 63 -8.98 13.47 14.34
C GLY A 63 -8.35 14.68 13.63
N PRO A 64 -8.40 15.88 14.24
CA PRO A 64 -7.73 17.06 13.70
C PRO A 64 -6.22 16.83 13.63
N LYS A 65 -5.62 17.13 12.46
CA LYS A 65 -4.17 17.14 12.30
C LYS A 65 -3.59 18.39 12.98
N PHE A 66 -2.98 18.21 14.15
CA PHE A 66 -2.20 19.28 14.78
C PHE A 66 -0.87 19.41 14.05
N VAL A 67 -0.75 20.46 13.25
CA VAL A 67 0.51 20.83 12.59
C VAL A 67 1.22 21.81 13.51
N THR A 68 2.30 21.37 14.18
CA THR A 68 3.14 22.27 14.96
C THR A 68 4.00 23.09 14.00
N GLY A 69 3.54 24.31 13.68
CA GLY A 69 4.35 25.27 12.94
C GLY A 69 5.57 25.67 13.77
N ARG A 70 6.78 25.41 13.25
CA ARG A 70 8.01 25.90 13.87
C ARG A 70 8.17 27.39 13.53
N ILE A 71 7.86 28.26 14.50
CA ILE A 71 8.15 29.70 14.39
C ILE A 71 9.66 29.87 14.46
N VAL A 72 10.25 30.33 13.36
CA VAL A 72 11.63 30.83 13.32
C VAL A 72 11.56 32.30 13.74
N ARG A 73 12.24 32.65 14.83
CA ARG A 73 12.34 34.02 15.34
C ARG A 73 13.62 34.66 14.85
#